data_AF-A0A822E939-F1
#
_entry.id   AF-A0A822E939-F1
#
_cell.length_a   1.000
_cell.length_b   1.000
_cell.length_c   1.000
_cell.angle_alpha   90.00
_cell.angle_beta   90.00
_cell.angle_gamma   90.00
#
_symmetry.space_group_name_H-M   'P 1'
#
loop_
_entity.id
_entity.type
_entity.pdbx_description
1 polymer ?
#
loop_
_entity_poly.entity_id
_entity_poly.type
_entity_poly.pdbx_seq_one_letter_code
_entity_poly.pdbx_strand_id
1 'polypeptide(L)'
;MSKHCTNFNPSVFKPNICRDCFLNKEYHQNSITSIQTSSCHKIIDNNDQYNQNKIDEDSKSISFQINLPSCKYGLSCDRTNPNHFEHYSHPSGYKRREKSSEIDDIDVPIVSNDSPATECELKLRKKLEEQKKSELHFIELIQSKVENLIVQLELKTEEITKLRQDLTKLITYNKQLEIKLEEEIDYRKQRELERKKILAIPRQTPIYWRLSIFEEPYREIELSTQSFEFDIIKQLINSTISQHNNKYGTVNGQYPTEFLIKKIVRIHNDELWHLYSYQK
;
A
#
# COMPACT_ATOMS: atom_id res chain seq x y z
N MET A 1 29.04 1.53 14.69
CA MET A 1 28.16 2.03 15.77
C MET A 1 27.26 3.10 15.18
N SER A 2 25.96 2.79 15.00
CA SER A 2 25.02 3.74 14.40
C SER A 2 24.68 4.83 15.42
N LYS A 3 24.90 6.10 15.07
CA LYS A 3 24.60 7.23 15.97
C LYS A 3 23.09 7.46 15.96
N HIS A 4 22.41 7.16 17.07
CA HIS A 4 21.00 7.50 17.22
C HIS A 4 20.85 9.03 17.32
N CYS A 5 20.09 9.57 16.38
CA CYS A 5 19.74 10.98 16.22
C CYS A 5 18.49 11.28 17.08
N THR A 6 18.58 12.18 18.06
CA THR A 6 17.45 12.49 18.97
C THR A 6 16.41 13.42 18.35
N ASN A 7 16.82 14.30 17.43
CA ASN A 7 15.94 15.24 16.73
C ASN A 7 15.97 14.98 15.22
N PHE A 8 14.81 15.10 14.57
CA PHE A 8 14.69 14.97 13.12
C PHE A 8 15.18 16.25 12.43
N ASN A 9 16.21 16.12 11.60
CA ASN A 9 16.79 17.21 10.81
C ASN A 9 16.57 16.93 9.32
N PRO A 10 15.59 17.56 8.63
CA PRO A 10 15.22 17.17 7.27
C PRO A 10 16.33 17.46 6.24
N SER A 11 16.54 16.53 5.31
CA SER A 11 17.42 16.75 4.16
C SER A 11 16.80 17.74 3.16
N VAL A 12 17.61 18.68 2.65
CA VAL A 12 17.20 19.70 1.66
C VAL A 12 16.62 19.06 0.40
N PHE A 13 17.12 17.89 0.00
CA PHE A 13 16.69 17.20 -1.23
C PHE A 13 15.60 16.15 -0.99
N LYS A 14 15.44 15.68 0.26
CA LYS A 14 14.47 14.64 0.64
C LYS A 14 13.89 14.96 2.02
N PRO A 15 12.79 15.76 2.09
CA PRO A 15 12.27 16.29 3.34
C PRO A 15 11.85 15.24 4.37
N ASN A 16 11.58 14.00 3.91
CA ASN A 16 11.16 12.89 4.76
C ASN A 16 12.33 12.08 5.34
N ILE A 17 13.57 12.35 4.93
CA ILE A 17 14.75 11.61 5.40
C ILE A 17 15.60 12.53 6.28
N CYS A 18 15.98 12.02 7.46
CA CYS A 18 16.87 12.73 8.37
C CYS A 18 18.28 12.84 7.77
N ARG A 19 18.80 14.06 7.69
CA ARG A 19 20.15 14.37 7.18
C ARG A 19 21.25 13.64 7.95
N ASP A 20 21.05 13.45 9.25
CA ASP A 20 22.10 12.99 10.16
C ASP A 20 22.17 11.45 10.28
N CYS A 21 21.03 10.76 10.09
CA CYS A 21 20.94 9.31 10.27
C CYS A 21 20.25 8.56 9.13
N PHE A 22 19.81 9.25 8.08
CA PHE A 22 19.21 8.68 6.86
C PHE A 22 17.94 7.83 7.08
N LEU A 23 17.33 7.91 8.26
CA LEU A 23 16.06 7.26 8.57
C LEU A 23 14.87 8.16 8.22
N ASN A 24 13.73 7.53 7.97
CA ASN A 24 12.48 8.21 7.63
C ASN A 24 11.90 8.94 8.87
N LYS A 25 11.17 10.03 8.65
CA LYS A 25 10.57 10.88 9.70
C LYS A 25 9.75 10.08 10.74
N GLU A 26 9.08 9.02 10.30
CA GLU A 26 8.26 8.13 11.15
C GLU A 26 9.08 7.42 12.24
N TYR A 27 10.34 7.10 11.99
CA TYR A 27 11.21 6.46 13.00
C TYR A 27 11.55 7.40 14.16
N HIS A 28 11.55 8.71 13.93
CA HIS A 28 11.76 9.69 14.99
C HIS A 28 10.51 9.94 15.83
N GLN A 29 9.32 9.79 15.25
CA GLN A 29 8.05 10.00 15.96
C GLN A 29 7.81 8.90 17.02
N ASN A 30 8.24 7.67 16.73
CA ASN A 30 8.09 6.54 17.67
C ASN A 30 9.10 6.56 18.82
N SER A 31 10.18 7.33 18.69
CA SER A 31 11.25 7.40 19.71
C SER A 31 10.94 8.41 20.82
N ILE A 32 10.13 9.42 20.53
CA ILE A 32 9.81 10.51 21.47
C ILE A 32 8.70 10.11 22.45
N THR A 33 7.78 9.22 22.05
CA THR A 33 6.67 8.76 22.90
C THR A 33 7.09 7.79 24.01
N SER A 34 8.35 7.34 24.05
CA SER A 34 8.84 6.36 25.03
C SER A 34 9.54 6.97 26.25
N ILE A 35 9.86 8.27 26.29
CA ILE A 35 10.81 8.82 27.30
C ILE A 35 10.17 9.83 28.28
N GLN A 36 8.90 10.21 28.13
CA GLN A 36 8.27 11.20 29.02
C GLN A 36 6.95 10.73 29.64
N THR A 37 7.00 9.80 30.60
CA THR A 37 5.92 9.62 31.61
C THR A 37 6.48 9.33 33.00
N SER A 38 7.24 10.27 33.55
CA SER A 38 7.39 10.42 34.99
C SER A 38 7.45 11.91 35.36
N SER A 39 6.31 12.48 35.77
CA SER A 39 6.16 13.59 36.73
C SER A 39 4.98 14.53 36.40
N CYS A 40 3.87 14.29 37.13
CA CYS A 40 2.89 15.23 37.71
C CYS A 40 2.12 16.31 36.89
N HIS A 41 0.79 16.27 37.14
CA HIS A 41 -0.27 17.30 37.08
C HIS A 41 -1.26 17.32 35.90
N LYS A 42 -2.54 17.41 36.32
CA LYS A 42 -3.81 17.22 35.61
C LYS A 42 -4.19 18.42 34.73
N ILE A 43 -4.89 18.17 33.62
CA ILE A 43 -6.26 18.64 33.30
C ILE A 43 -6.67 18.10 31.91
N ILE A 44 -7.66 17.21 31.93
CA ILE A 44 -8.79 16.91 31.01
C ILE A 44 -8.68 17.36 29.53
N ASP A 45 -8.69 16.42 28.56
CA ASP A 45 -9.82 16.19 27.63
C ASP A 45 -9.59 15.03 26.61
N ASN A 46 -10.46 14.03 26.73
CA ASN A 46 -11.09 13.14 25.74
C ASN A 46 -10.30 12.14 24.85
N ASN A 47 -10.86 10.92 24.85
CA ASN A 47 -10.71 9.79 23.93
C ASN A 47 -9.41 8.97 23.97
N ASP A 48 -9.42 7.93 24.81
CA ASP A 48 -9.61 6.53 24.36
C ASP A 48 -9.22 5.60 25.50
N GLN A 49 -10.18 5.33 26.40
CA GLN A 49 -10.06 4.23 27.35
C GLN A 49 -10.73 2.99 26.77
N TYR A 50 -9.86 2.13 26.24
CA TYR A 50 -10.08 0.71 26.06
C TYR A 50 -10.60 0.12 27.38
N ASN A 51 -11.86 -0.27 27.39
CA ASN A 51 -12.55 -0.77 28.57
C ASN A 51 -12.18 -2.24 28.80
N GLN A 52 -11.27 -2.48 29.74
CA GLN A 52 -11.08 -3.79 30.38
C GLN A 52 -12.29 -4.08 31.29
N ASN A 53 -13.36 -4.60 30.70
CA ASN A 53 -14.45 -5.20 31.46
C ASN A 53 -14.12 -6.67 31.76
N LYS A 54 -13.59 -6.85 32.97
CA LYS A 54 -14.06 -7.81 33.99
C LYS A 54 -15.13 -8.78 33.48
N ILE A 55 -14.70 -10.00 33.17
CA ILE A 55 -15.57 -11.15 32.89
C ILE A 55 -15.92 -11.76 34.25
N ASP A 56 -17.20 -11.74 34.57
CA ASP A 56 -17.81 -12.39 35.72
C ASP A 56 -17.72 -13.93 35.62
N GLU A 57 -17.77 -14.56 36.79
CA GLU A 57 -17.05 -15.79 37.16
C GLU A 57 -17.64 -17.15 36.70
N ASP A 58 -18.62 -17.23 35.80
CA ASP A 58 -19.36 -18.50 35.56
C ASP A 58 -19.07 -19.23 34.25
N SER A 59 -18.03 -18.84 33.49
CA SER A 59 -17.57 -19.58 32.29
C SER A 59 -16.31 -20.44 32.53
N LYS A 60 -16.02 -20.72 33.81
CA LYS A 60 -14.76 -21.30 34.29
C LYS A 60 -14.74 -22.83 34.23
N SER A 61 -14.84 -23.44 33.03
CA SER A 61 -14.58 -24.89 32.92
C SER A 61 -14.12 -25.41 31.55
N ILE A 62 -13.81 -24.56 30.56
CA ILE A 62 -13.28 -25.03 29.27
C ILE A 62 -12.27 -24.02 28.70
N SER A 63 -10.99 -24.09 29.09
CA SER A 63 -9.83 -23.63 28.26
C SER A 63 -8.48 -23.51 28.99
N PHE A 64 -8.36 -23.77 30.30
CA PHE A 64 -7.07 -23.64 31.02
C PHE A 64 -6.11 -24.85 30.89
N GLN A 65 -6.34 -25.75 29.93
CA GLN A 65 -5.55 -26.99 29.79
C GLN A 65 -4.30 -26.87 28.88
N ILE A 66 -3.84 -25.66 28.53
CA ILE A 66 -2.82 -25.53 27.47
C ILE A 66 -1.38 -25.79 27.97
N ASN A 67 -1.10 -25.79 29.29
CA ASN A 67 0.29 -25.95 29.80
C ASN A 67 0.50 -27.02 30.89
N LEU A 68 -0.47 -27.88 31.19
CA LEU A 68 -0.27 -28.97 32.17
C LEU A 68 0.27 -30.24 31.49
N PRO A 69 1.23 -30.94 32.12
CA PRO A 69 1.70 -32.22 31.60
C PRO A 69 0.54 -33.21 31.49
N SER A 70 0.55 -34.02 30.43
CA SER A 70 -0.48 -35.06 30.26
C SER A 70 -0.43 -36.06 31.40
N CYS A 71 -1.61 -36.44 31.92
CA CYS A 71 -1.73 -37.48 32.92
C CYS A 71 -1.12 -38.79 32.39
N LYS A 72 -0.20 -39.41 33.15
CA LYS A 72 0.44 -40.68 32.78
C LYS A 72 -0.53 -41.84 32.56
N TYR A 73 -1.77 -41.72 33.06
CA TYR A 73 -2.83 -42.71 32.92
C TYR A 73 -3.85 -42.37 31.81
N GLY A 74 -3.75 -41.19 31.17
CA GLY A 74 -4.62 -40.78 30.07
C GLY A 74 -6.12 -40.93 30.35
N LEU A 75 -6.84 -41.58 29.44
CA LEU A 75 -8.28 -41.88 29.57
C LEU A 75 -8.59 -42.91 30.66
N SER A 76 -7.60 -43.67 31.13
CA SER A 76 -7.75 -44.74 32.13
C SER A 76 -7.49 -44.26 33.56
N CYS A 77 -7.38 -42.95 33.79
CA CYS A 77 -7.16 -42.38 35.12
C CYS A 77 -8.38 -42.57 36.04
N ASP A 78 -8.23 -43.32 37.11
CA ASP A 78 -9.27 -43.58 38.12
C ASP A 78 -9.29 -42.57 39.27
N ARG A 79 -8.29 -41.67 39.34
CA ARG A 79 -8.18 -40.66 40.39
C ARG A 79 -9.22 -39.55 40.21
N THR A 80 -10.09 -39.41 41.20
CA THR A 80 -11.13 -38.38 41.24
C THR A 80 -10.78 -37.17 42.13
N ASN A 81 -9.59 -37.15 42.74
CA ASN A 81 -9.17 -36.07 43.62
C ASN A 81 -9.01 -34.74 42.87
N PRO A 82 -9.58 -33.62 43.36
CA PRO A 82 -9.48 -32.30 42.72
C PRO A 82 -8.03 -31.88 42.43
N ASN A 83 -7.12 -32.11 43.39
CA ASN A 83 -5.69 -31.81 43.28
C ASN A 83 -5.02 -32.49 42.06
N HIS A 84 -5.51 -33.65 41.63
CA HIS A 84 -5.00 -34.33 40.42
C HIS A 84 -5.34 -33.56 39.13
N PHE A 85 -6.51 -32.94 39.06
CA PHE A 85 -6.95 -32.14 37.91
C PHE A 85 -6.27 -30.76 37.84
N GLU A 86 -5.70 -30.28 38.95
CA GLU A 86 -4.91 -29.06 39.01
C GLU A 86 -3.49 -29.23 38.46
N HIS A 87 -2.97 -30.47 38.41
CA HIS A 87 -1.58 -30.76 38.01
C HIS A 87 -1.45 -31.51 36.68
N TYR A 88 -2.52 -32.15 36.19
CA TYR A 88 -2.47 -33.00 34.99
C TYR A 88 -3.63 -32.76 34.01
N SER A 89 -3.31 -32.68 32.72
CA SER A 89 -4.30 -32.61 31.64
C SER A 89 -4.81 -34.00 31.23
N HIS A 90 -6.09 -34.11 30.89
CA HIS A 90 -6.73 -35.33 30.36
C HIS A 90 -7.31 -35.05 28.97
N PRO A 91 -7.26 -36.01 28.04
CA PRO A 91 -7.80 -35.83 26.69
C PRO A 91 -9.32 -35.66 26.70
N SER A 92 -9.83 -34.97 25.67
CA SER A 92 -11.27 -34.76 25.44
C SER A 92 -11.98 -36.11 25.34
N GLY A 93 -12.88 -36.41 26.28
CA GLY A 93 -13.56 -37.71 26.39
C GLY A 93 -13.46 -38.37 27.78
N TYR A 94 -12.64 -37.83 28.68
CA TYR A 94 -12.62 -38.28 30.07
C TYR A 94 -13.95 -37.93 30.80
N LYS A 95 -14.74 -38.95 31.16
CA LYS A 95 -15.97 -38.77 31.96
C LYS A 95 -15.63 -38.93 33.44
N ARG A 96 -15.71 -37.83 34.20
CA ARG A 96 -15.70 -37.89 35.67
C ARG A 96 -16.88 -38.78 36.08
N ARG A 97 -16.62 -39.90 36.75
CA ARG A 97 -17.71 -40.71 37.34
C ARG A 97 -18.32 -39.89 38.46
N GLU A 98 -19.38 -39.16 38.14
CA GLU A 98 -20.24 -38.54 39.13
C GLU A 98 -20.86 -39.68 39.92
N LYS A 99 -20.56 -39.69 41.21
CA LYS A 99 -21.11 -40.67 42.14
C LYS A 99 -22.59 -40.31 42.28
N SER A 100 -23.44 -40.94 41.46
CA SER A 100 -24.88 -40.80 41.50
C SER A 100 -25.34 -41.18 42.90
N SER A 101 -25.71 -40.17 43.69
CA SER A 101 -26.47 -40.36 44.91
C SER A 101 -27.87 -40.81 44.49
N GLU A 102 -28.07 -42.13 44.44
CA GLU A 102 -29.40 -42.75 44.47
C GLU A 102 -30.09 -42.25 45.75
N ILE A 103 -31.10 -41.39 45.56
CA ILE A 103 -32.07 -41.05 46.59
C ILE A 103 -33.35 -41.72 46.14
N ASP A 104 -33.71 -42.76 46.89
CA ASP A 104 -34.87 -43.61 46.71
C ASP A 104 -36.19 -42.83 46.77
N ASP A 105 -37.16 -43.38 46.03
CA ASP A 105 -38.55 -43.01 45.88
C ASP A 105 -39.23 -42.51 47.17
N ILE A 106 -39.68 -41.25 47.14
CA ILE A 106 -40.69 -40.74 48.09
C ILE A 106 -41.90 -40.30 47.28
N ASP A 107 -42.96 -41.10 47.38
CA ASP A 107 -44.31 -40.79 46.90
C ASP A 107 -44.84 -39.52 47.60
N VAL A 108 -44.89 -38.41 46.86
CA VAL A 108 -45.48 -37.15 47.36
C VAL A 108 -46.98 -37.12 47.04
N PRO A 109 -47.86 -36.87 48.03
CA PRO A 109 -49.31 -36.79 47.82
C PRO A 109 -49.71 -35.59 46.95
N ILE A 110 -50.55 -35.85 45.95
CA ILE A 110 -51.19 -34.83 45.11
C ILE A 110 -52.22 -34.08 45.98
N VAL A 111 -51.84 -32.92 46.50
CA VAL A 111 -52.74 -31.99 47.19
C VAL A 111 -53.26 -30.97 46.18
N SER A 112 -54.56 -31.03 45.91
CA SER A 112 -55.32 -30.08 45.09
C SER A 112 -55.39 -28.72 45.79
N ASN A 113 -54.61 -27.75 45.33
CA ASN A 113 -54.54 -26.40 45.86
C ASN A 113 -55.24 -25.40 44.92
N ASP A 114 -56.55 -25.22 45.11
CA ASP A 114 -57.31 -24.07 44.59
C ASP A 114 -57.23 -22.89 45.57
N SER A 115 -56.01 -22.51 45.97
CA SER A 115 -55.81 -21.38 46.90
C SER A 115 -55.57 -20.09 46.10
N PRO A 116 -56.29 -18.99 46.39
CA PRO A 116 -56.14 -17.73 45.67
C PRO A 116 -54.72 -17.18 45.85
N ALA A 117 -54.02 -16.99 44.73
CA ALA A 117 -52.66 -16.45 44.68
C ALA A 117 -52.49 -15.27 45.64
N THR A 118 -51.62 -15.42 46.62
CA THR A 118 -51.38 -14.40 47.64
C THR A 118 -50.76 -13.15 46.98
N GLU A 119 -51.02 -11.96 47.54
CA GLU A 119 -50.49 -10.67 47.03
C GLU A 119 -48.95 -10.69 46.80
N CYS A 120 -48.24 -11.54 47.56
CA CYS A 120 -46.80 -11.77 47.43
C CYS A 120 -46.42 -12.38 46.07
N GLU A 121 -47.17 -13.36 45.56
CA GLU A 121 -46.92 -13.99 44.26
C GLU A 121 -47.10 -13.01 43.10
N LEU A 122 -48.11 -12.13 43.18
CA LEU A 122 -48.35 -11.11 42.16
C LEU A 122 -47.17 -10.13 42.05
N LYS A 123 -46.58 -9.72 43.19
CA LYS A 123 -45.40 -8.84 43.21
C LYS A 123 -44.17 -9.52 42.60
N LEU A 124 -43.98 -10.81 42.86
CA LEU A 124 -42.88 -11.58 42.28
C LEU A 124 -43.04 -11.71 40.75
N ARG A 125 -44.25 -11.99 40.26
CA ARG A 125 -44.53 -12.06 38.81
C ARG A 125 -44.22 -10.75 38.10
N LYS A 126 -44.61 -9.60 38.68
CA LYS A 126 -44.30 -8.28 38.10
C LYS A 126 -42.79 -8.02 38.00
N LYS A 127 -42.03 -8.34 39.05
CA LYS A 127 -40.56 -8.20 39.02
C LYS A 127 -39.92 -9.10 37.95
N LEU A 128 -40.40 -10.34 37.82
CA LEU A 128 -39.91 -11.27 36.80
C LEU A 128 -40.23 -10.77 35.39
N GLU A 129 -41.42 -10.19 35.17
CA GLU A 129 -41.80 -9.58 33.89
C GLU A 129 -40.95 -8.35 33.56
N GLU A 130 -40.67 -7.48 34.54
CA GLU A 130 -39.78 -6.33 34.37
C GLU A 130 -38.35 -6.76 34.05
N GLN A 131 -37.84 -7.77 34.75
CA GLN A 131 -36.53 -8.36 34.47
C GLN A 131 -36.47 -8.92 33.04
N LYS A 132 -37.45 -9.74 32.64
CA LYS A 132 -37.53 -10.29 31.28
C LYS A 132 -37.60 -9.20 30.21
N LYS A 133 -38.30 -8.10 30.46
CA LYS A 133 -38.34 -6.94 29.54
C LYS A 133 -36.97 -6.27 29.42
N SER A 134 -36.26 -6.09 30.53
CA SER A 134 -34.92 -5.50 30.52
C SER A 134 -33.90 -6.40 29.79
N GLU A 135 -34.00 -7.71 29.98
CA GLU A 135 -33.19 -8.71 29.28
C GLU A 135 -33.49 -8.71 27.78
N LEU A 136 -34.76 -8.66 27.39
CA LEU A 136 -35.18 -8.59 25.98
C LEU A 136 -34.63 -7.33 25.30
N HIS A 137 -34.75 -6.16 25.93
CA HIS A 137 -34.21 -4.91 25.41
C HIS A 137 -32.68 -4.95 25.25
N PHE A 138 -31.97 -5.57 26.20
CA PHE A 138 -30.53 -5.75 26.10
C PHE A 138 -30.14 -6.67 24.93
N ILE A 139 -30.90 -7.74 24.70
CA ILE A 139 -30.73 -8.63 23.54
C ILE A 139 -30.94 -7.86 22.23
N GLU A 140 -31.99 -7.05 22.13
CA GLU A 140 -32.26 -6.21 20.95
C GLU A 140 -31.12 -5.21 20.67
N LEU A 141 -30.56 -4.59 21.72
CA LEU A 141 -29.41 -3.70 21.59
C LEU A 141 -28.16 -4.42 21.07
N ILE A 142 -27.89 -5.63 21.57
CA ILE A 142 -26.78 -6.46 21.09
C ILE A 142 -27.00 -6.84 19.62
N GLN A 143 -28.21 -7.28 19.26
CA GLN A 143 -28.57 -7.66 17.90
C GLN A 143 -28.34 -6.49 16.94
N SER A 144 -28.85 -5.29 17.27
CA SER A 144 -28.62 -4.08 16.46
C SER A 144 -27.14 -3.75 16.28
N LYS A 145 -26.33 -3.91 17.33
CA LYS A 145 -24.88 -3.68 17.25
C LYS A 145 -24.17 -4.72 16.38
N VAL A 146 -24.58 -5.98 16.47
CA VAL A 146 -24.05 -7.08 15.63
C VAL A 146 -24.39 -6.83 14.17
N GLU A 147 -25.63 -6.46 13.85
CA GLU A 147 -26.06 -6.11 12.49
C GLU A 147 -25.23 -4.95 11.91
N ASN A 148 -25.00 -3.89 12.70
CA ASN A 148 -24.15 -2.79 12.26
C ASN A 148 -22.72 -3.24 11.93
N LEU A 149 -22.13 -4.09 12.78
CA LEU A 149 -20.80 -4.63 12.55
C LEU A 149 -20.73 -5.53 11.32
N ILE A 150 -21.78 -6.31 11.04
CA ILE A 150 -21.88 -7.12 9.82
C ILE A 150 -21.83 -6.22 8.58
N VAL A 151 -22.64 -5.15 8.54
CA VAL A 151 -22.65 -4.20 7.43
C VAL A 151 -21.27 -3.55 7.23
N GLN A 152 -20.58 -3.18 8.31
CA GLN A 152 -19.22 -2.62 8.22
C GLN A 152 -18.22 -3.63 7.65
N LEU A 153 -18.31 -4.91 8.06
CA LEU A 153 -17.46 -5.98 7.55
C LEU A 153 -17.71 -6.26 6.06
N GLU A 154 -18.96 -6.20 5.62
CA GLU A 154 -19.32 -6.35 4.20
C GLU A 154 -18.72 -5.24 3.34
N LEU A 155 -18.86 -3.98 3.77
CA LEU A 155 -18.25 -2.83 3.09
C LEU A 155 -16.72 -2.94 2.99
N LYS A 156 -16.08 -3.36 4.08
CA LYS A 156 -14.62 -3.59 4.08
C LYS A 156 -14.20 -4.75 3.21
N THR A 157 -15.04 -5.79 3.11
CA THR A 157 -14.80 -6.91 2.21
C THR A 157 -14.88 -6.48 0.75
N GLU A 158 -15.83 -5.63 0.39
CA GLU A 158 -15.94 -5.03 -0.96
C GLU A 158 -14.74 -4.13 -1.29
N GLU A 159 -14.27 -3.32 -0.34
CA GLU A 159 -13.06 -2.50 -0.52
C GLU A 159 -11.83 -3.39 -0.80
N ILE A 160 -11.67 -4.48 -0.07
CA ILE A 160 -10.58 -5.46 -0.27
C ILE A 160 -10.68 -6.14 -1.63
N THR A 161 -11.89 -6.52 -2.09
CA THR A 161 -12.04 -7.17 -3.41
C THR A 161 -11.70 -6.20 -4.54
N LYS A 162 -12.09 -4.93 -4.43
CA LYS A 162 -11.72 -3.87 -5.40
C LYS A 162 -10.21 -3.68 -5.47
N LEU A 163 -9.54 -3.56 -4.32
CA LEU A 163 -8.08 -3.43 -4.27
C LEU A 163 -7.36 -4.65 -4.89
N ARG A 164 -7.88 -5.86 -4.69
CA ARG A 164 -7.34 -7.08 -5.32
C ARG A 164 -7.48 -7.06 -6.84
N GLN A 165 -8.61 -6.57 -7.37
CA GLN A 165 -8.80 -6.42 -8.80
C GLN A 165 -7.81 -5.41 -9.40
N ASP A 166 -7.63 -4.26 -8.75
CA ASP A 166 -6.71 -3.23 -9.23
C ASP A 166 -5.24 -3.68 -9.16
N LEU A 167 -4.86 -4.41 -8.11
CA LEU A 167 -3.55 -5.07 -8.03
C LEU A 167 -3.33 -6.05 -9.20
N THR A 168 -4.35 -6.83 -9.57
CA THR A 168 -4.28 -7.77 -10.69
C THR A 168 -4.08 -7.05 -12.02
N LYS A 169 -4.75 -5.90 -12.22
CA LYS A 169 -4.55 -5.06 -13.41
C LYS A 169 -3.13 -4.52 -13.48
N LEU A 170 -2.58 -4.03 -12.36
CA LEU A 170 -1.21 -3.52 -12.29
C LEU A 170 -0.17 -4.62 -12.59
N ILE A 171 -0.34 -5.82 -12.03
CA ILE A 171 0.52 -6.97 -12.32
C ILE A 171 0.50 -7.29 -13.82
N THR A 172 -0.68 -7.28 -14.44
CA THR A 172 -0.83 -7.55 -15.88
C THR A 172 -0.14 -6.47 -16.72
N TYR A 173 -0.31 -5.20 -16.36
CA TYR A 173 0.35 -4.07 -17.02
C TYR A 173 1.88 -4.15 -16.93
N ASN A 174 2.42 -4.46 -15.74
CA ASN A 174 3.87 -4.64 -15.58
C ASN A 174 4.42 -5.77 -16.45
N LYS A 175 3.72 -6.91 -16.54
CA LYS A 175 4.10 -8.00 -17.46
C LYS A 175 4.13 -7.55 -18.92
N GLN A 176 3.17 -6.71 -19.34
CA GLN A 176 3.18 -6.15 -20.70
C GLN A 176 4.38 -5.22 -20.94
N LEU A 177 4.78 -4.44 -19.93
CA LEU A 177 5.98 -3.59 -20.02
C LEU A 177 7.26 -4.42 -20.10
N GLU A 178 7.34 -5.51 -19.34
CA GLU A 178 8.47 -6.45 -19.41
C GLU A 178 8.61 -7.07 -20.81
N ILE A 179 7.50 -7.50 -21.42
CA ILE A 179 7.48 -8.02 -22.79
C ILE A 179 7.99 -6.96 -23.78
N LYS A 180 7.46 -5.72 -23.71
CA LYS A 180 7.90 -4.62 -24.58
C LYS A 180 9.38 -4.28 -24.42
N LEU A 181 9.90 -4.38 -23.20
CA LEU A 181 11.32 -4.15 -22.93
C LEU A 181 12.19 -5.23 -23.58
N GLU A 182 11.78 -6.50 -23.50
CA GLU A 182 12.50 -7.61 -24.14
C GLU A 182 12.49 -7.47 -25.67
N GLU A 183 11.34 -7.10 -26.27
CA GLU A 183 11.22 -6.82 -27.70
C GLU A 183 12.19 -5.71 -28.16
N GLU A 184 12.30 -4.62 -27.40
CA GLU A 184 13.22 -3.52 -27.69
C GLU A 184 14.70 -3.96 -27.55
N ILE A 185 15.00 -4.79 -26.55
CA ILE A 185 16.35 -5.36 -26.38
C ILE A 185 16.72 -6.23 -27.58
N ASP A 186 15.82 -7.10 -28.03
CA ASP A 186 16.06 -7.97 -29.18
C ASP A 186 16.18 -7.18 -30.48
N TYR A 187 15.35 -6.15 -30.67
CA TYR A 187 15.47 -5.22 -31.79
C TYR A 187 16.85 -4.54 -31.83
N ARG A 188 17.39 -4.12 -30.68
CA ARG A 188 18.75 -3.55 -30.58
C ARG A 188 19.83 -4.56 -30.95
N LYS A 189 19.75 -5.79 -30.43
CA LYS A 189 20.69 -6.88 -30.78
C LYS A 189 20.70 -7.14 -32.28
N GLN A 190 19.54 -7.18 -32.92
CA GLN A 190 19.42 -7.40 -34.37
C GLN A 190 20.10 -6.28 -35.17
N ARG A 191 19.87 -5.00 -34.80
CA ARG A 191 20.53 -3.87 -35.46
C ARG A 191 22.05 -3.88 -35.28
N GLU A 192 22.55 -4.26 -34.11
CA GLU A 192 24.00 -4.41 -33.90
C GLU A 192 24.60 -5.50 -34.80
N LEU A 193 23.88 -6.61 -34.99
CA LEU A 193 24.30 -7.68 -35.89
C LEU A 193 24.37 -7.18 -37.34
N GLU A 194 23.39 -6.40 -37.79
CA GLU A 194 23.39 -5.76 -39.12
C GLU A 194 24.56 -4.78 -39.30
N ARG A 195 24.82 -3.93 -38.29
CA ARG A 195 26.00 -3.05 -38.29
C ARG A 195 27.30 -3.82 -38.43
N LYS A 196 27.45 -4.94 -37.71
CA LYS A 196 28.62 -5.82 -37.81
C LYS A 196 28.76 -6.43 -39.20
N LYS A 197 27.66 -6.81 -39.86
CA LYS A 197 27.68 -7.31 -41.25
C LYS A 197 28.20 -6.26 -42.23
N ILE A 198 27.77 -5.00 -42.10
CA ILE A 198 28.23 -3.89 -42.95
C ILE A 198 29.73 -3.66 -42.78
N LEU A 199 30.22 -3.66 -41.54
CA LEU A 199 31.64 -3.44 -41.24
C LEU A 199 32.54 -4.60 -41.68
N ALA A 200 31.99 -5.81 -41.88
CA ALA A 200 32.72 -6.98 -42.35
C ALA A 200 32.99 -6.97 -43.87
N ILE A 201 32.45 -6.01 -44.63
CA ILE A 201 32.69 -5.91 -46.07
C ILE A 201 34.17 -5.52 -46.31
N PRO A 202 34.97 -6.36 -47.00
CA PRO A 202 36.39 -6.09 -47.20
C PRO A 202 36.60 -4.81 -48.03
N ARG A 203 37.44 -3.90 -47.52
CA ARG A 203 37.87 -2.68 -48.24
C ARG A 203 38.86 -3.04 -49.35
N GLN A 204 38.39 -3.60 -50.47
CA GLN A 204 39.26 -3.97 -51.59
C GLN A 204 39.12 -3.10 -52.85
N THR A 205 38.37 -1.99 -52.81
CA THR A 205 38.35 -1.02 -53.91
C THR A 205 38.71 0.38 -53.41
N PRO A 206 39.64 1.10 -54.09
CA PRO A 206 39.90 2.51 -53.82
C PRO A 206 38.69 3.31 -54.29
N ILE A 207 37.75 3.53 -53.37
CA ILE A 207 36.59 4.39 -53.59
C ILE A 207 37.11 5.84 -53.56
N TYR A 208 37.13 6.48 -54.72
CA TYR A 208 37.16 7.93 -54.80
C TYR A 208 35.94 8.44 -54.02
N TRP A 209 36.19 9.15 -52.91
CA TRP A 209 35.17 9.86 -52.16
C TRP A 209 34.69 11.07 -52.98
N ARG A 210 33.94 10.80 -54.05
CA ARG A 210 32.98 11.77 -54.54
C ARG A 210 31.92 11.85 -53.44
N LEU A 211 31.67 13.05 -52.91
CA LEU A 211 30.51 13.38 -52.09
C LEU A 211 29.22 13.23 -52.92
N SER A 212 29.00 12.01 -53.43
CA SER A 212 27.80 11.52 -54.09
C SER A 212 27.08 10.50 -53.19
N ILE A 213 27.49 10.39 -51.90
CA ILE A 213 27.02 9.35 -50.96
C ILE A 213 25.73 9.75 -50.23
N PHE A 214 25.09 10.86 -50.59
CA PHE A 214 23.67 11.07 -50.25
C PHE A 214 22.85 11.17 -51.53
N GLU A 215 22.86 10.09 -52.31
CA GLU A 215 21.75 9.77 -53.24
C GLU A 215 20.52 9.20 -52.49
N GLU A 216 20.52 9.27 -51.16
CA GLU A 216 19.30 9.06 -50.39
C GLU A 216 18.42 10.31 -50.44
N PRO A 217 17.09 10.15 -50.56
CA PRO A 217 16.17 11.26 -50.76
C PRO A 217 16.01 12.05 -49.45
N TYR A 218 16.94 12.96 -49.16
CA TYR A 218 16.63 14.03 -48.22
C TYR A 218 15.51 14.87 -48.85
N ARG A 219 14.49 15.19 -48.06
CA ARG A 219 13.38 16.02 -48.52
C ARG A 219 13.68 17.45 -48.18
N GLU A 220 13.81 18.28 -49.21
CA GLU A 220 13.83 19.73 -49.07
C GLU A 220 12.39 20.23 -48.94
N ILE A 221 12.06 20.81 -47.78
CA ILE A 221 10.77 21.44 -47.55
C ILE A 221 11.01 22.94 -47.49
N GLU A 222 10.64 23.65 -48.55
CA GLU A 222 10.70 25.11 -48.57
C GLU A 222 9.69 25.69 -47.58
N LEU A 223 10.18 26.52 -46.65
CA LEU A 223 9.31 27.18 -45.68
C LEU A 223 8.58 28.34 -46.35
N SER A 224 7.26 28.40 -46.13
CA SER A 224 6.46 29.54 -46.58
C SER A 224 6.96 30.83 -45.95
N THR A 225 7.05 31.91 -46.73
CA THR A 225 7.41 33.25 -46.25
C THR A 225 6.40 33.83 -45.27
N GLN A 226 5.19 33.25 -45.17
CA GLN A 226 4.16 33.60 -44.19
C GLN A 226 4.17 32.67 -42.96
N SER A 227 5.08 31.68 -42.92
CA SER A 227 5.16 30.78 -41.78
C SER A 227 5.89 31.44 -40.61
N PHE A 228 5.36 31.23 -39.41
CA PHE A 228 5.96 31.69 -38.17
C PHE A 228 7.42 31.22 -38.00
N GLU A 229 7.73 30.01 -38.47
CA GLU A 229 9.08 29.47 -38.45
C GLU A 229 10.05 30.25 -39.35
N PHE A 230 9.60 30.67 -40.54
CA PHE A 230 10.39 31.51 -41.44
C PHE A 230 10.74 32.85 -40.77
N ASP A 231 9.76 33.47 -40.10
CA ASP A 231 9.96 34.74 -39.39
C ASP A 231 10.95 34.60 -38.23
N ILE A 232 10.87 33.52 -37.45
CA ILE A 232 11.84 33.25 -36.37
C ILE A 232 13.25 33.13 -36.93
N ILE A 233 13.44 32.31 -37.97
CA ILE A 233 14.77 32.07 -38.54
C ILE A 233 15.31 33.38 -39.16
N LYS A 234 14.47 34.15 -39.85
CA LYS A 234 14.84 35.46 -40.39
C LYS A 234 15.27 36.44 -39.29
N GLN A 235 14.51 36.52 -38.20
CA GLN A 235 14.84 37.37 -37.05
C GLN A 235 16.15 36.94 -36.37
N LEU A 236 16.38 35.64 -36.23
CA LEU A 236 17.61 35.10 -35.65
C LEU A 236 18.84 35.47 -36.49
N ILE A 237 18.75 35.34 -37.82
CA ILE A 237 19.83 35.72 -38.74
C ILE A 237 20.12 37.23 -38.64
N ASN A 238 19.09 38.08 -38.76
CA ASN A 238 19.25 39.54 -38.73
C ASN A 238 19.77 40.05 -37.38
N SER A 239 19.34 39.46 -36.27
CA SER A 239 19.83 39.82 -34.93
C SER A 239 21.29 39.42 -34.74
N THR A 240 21.70 38.24 -35.22
CA THR A 240 23.10 37.78 -35.16
C THR A 240 24.02 38.72 -35.93
N ILE A 241 23.59 39.20 -37.09
CA ILE A 241 24.35 40.16 -37.90
C ILE A 241 24.45 41.51 -37.21
N SER A 242 23.35 42.00 -36.65
CA SER A 242 23.34 43.25 -35.89
C SER A 242 24.32 43.19 -34.70
N GLN A 243 24.34 42.06 -33.98
CA GLN A 243 25.32 41.82 -32.90
C GLN A 243 26.75 41.80 -33.41
N HIS A 244 27.01 41.15 -34.55
CA HIS A 244 28.33 41.11 -35.17
C HIS A 244 28.81 42.51 -35.58
N ASN A 245 27.95 43.29 -36.25
CA ASN A 245 28.26 44.66 -36.66
C ASN A 245 28.53 45.58 -35.46
N ASN A 246 27.76 45.41 -34.38
CA ASN A 246 28.00 46.15 -33.13
C ASN A 246 29.33 45.78 -32.48
N LYS A 247 29.73 44.50 -32.53
CA LYS A 247 30.94 44.01 -31.88
C LYS A 247 32.22 44.39 -32.61
N TYR A 248 32.23 44.32 -33.94
CA TYR A 248 33.45 44.51 -34.73
C TYR A 248 33.52 45.86 -35.44
N GLY A 249 32.47 46.68 -35.30
CA GLY A 249 32.30 47.91 -36.07
C GLY A 249 32.02 47.61 -37.54
N THR A 250 31.26 48.48 -38.19
CA THR A 250 31.16 48.44 -39.65
C THR A 250 32.47 48.96 -40.23
N VAL A 251 33.44 48.07 -40.45
CA VAL A 251 34.67 48.43 -41.16
C VAL A 251 34.25 48.94 -42.54
N ASN A 252 34.30 50.27 -42.72
CA ASN A 252 33.94 51.00 -43.94
C ASN A 252 32.50 50.89 -44.44
N GLY A 253 31.51 50.61 -43.57
CA GLY A 253 30.10 50.61 -43.97
C GLY A 253 29.71 49.55 -45.03
N GLN A 254 30.55 48.53 -45.24
CA GLN A 254 30.36 47.53 -46.30
C GLN A 254 29.45 46.36 -45.93
N TYR A 255 29.06 46.22 -44.66
CA TYR A 255 28.17 45.13 -44.24
C TYR A 255 26.71 45.58 -44.32
N PRO A 256 25.85 44.82 -45.03
CA PRO A 256 24.43 45.14 -45.07
C PRO A 256 23.85 45.04 -43.66
N THR A 257 22.99 46.00 -43.31
CA THR A 257 22.25 45.99 -42.04
C THR A 257 21.16 44.92 -42.02
N GLU A 258 20.74 44.43 -43.19
CA GLU A 258 19.75 43.38 -43.34
C GLU A 258 20.03 42.55 -44.62
N PHE A 259 19.88 41.23 -44.56
CA PHE A 259 19.86 40.40 -45.77
C PHE A 259 18.43 40.22 -46.27
N LEU A 260 18.26 40.34 -47.58
CA LEU A 260 17.06 39.88 -48.25
C LEU A 260 17.11 38.34 -48.38
N ILE A 261 16.57 37.65 -47.37
CA ILE A 261 16.46 36.19 -47.39
C ILE A 261 15.41 35.78 -48.41
N LYS A 262 15.85 35.16 -49.52
CA LYS A 262 14.96 34.75 -50.61
C LYS A 262 14.23 33.43 -50.34
N LYS A 263 14.88 32.49 -49.65
CA LYS A 263 14.38 31.13 -49.44
C LYS A 263 15.02 30.52 -48.19
N ILE A 264 14.21 29.80 -47.42
CA ILE A 264 14.67 28.96 -46.29
C ILE A 264 14.13 27.55 -46.55
N VAL A 265 15.02 26.56 -46.45
CA VAL A 265 14.67 25.16 -46.69
C VAL A 265 14.93 24.37 -45.41
N ARG A 266 13.92 23.64 -44.96
CA ARG A 266 14.09 22.61 -43.95
C ARG A 266 14.57 21.34 -44.65
N ILE A 267 15.77 20.89 -44.27
CA ILE A 267 16.31 19.61 -44.72
C ILE A 267 15.79 18.53 -43.78
N HIS A 268 14.99 17.61 -44.32
CA HIS A 268 14.49 16.46 -43.58
C HIS A 268 15.24 15.20 -44.00
N ASN A 269 16.04 14.67 -43.07
CA ASN A 269 16.77 13.42 -43.20
C ASN A 269 16.61 12.64 -41.90
N ASP A 270 15.77 11.60 -41.94
CA ASP A 270 15.41 10.82 -40.75
C ASP A 270 16.62 10.10 -40.14
N GLU A 271 17.53 9.60 -40.98
CA GLU A 271 18.73 8.91 -40.50
C GLU A 271 19.68 9.85 -39.76
N LEU A 272 19.97 11.03 -40.33
CA LEU A 272 20.81 12.03 -39.69
C LEU A 272 20.16 12.57 -38.41
N TRP A 273 18.83 12.75 -38.41
CA TRP A 273 18.12 13.17 -37.21
C TRP A 273 18.20 12.11 -36.10
N HIS A 274 18.03 10.83 -36.45
CA HIS A 274 18.23 9.75 -35.52
C HIS A 274 19.68 9.73 -34.99
N LEU A 275 20.70 9.80 -35.85
CA LEU A 275 22.09 9.86 -35.41
C LEU A 275 22.38 11.04 -34.47
N TYR A 276 21.85 12.23 -34.76
CA TYR A 276 22.02 13.43 -33.93
C TYR A 276 21.33 13.30 -32.57
N SER A 277 20.11 12.77 -32.54
CA SER A 277 19.34 12.61 -31.28
C SER A 277 19.95 11.60 -30.31
N TYR A 278 20.73 10.62 -30.80
CA TYR A 278 21.46 9.67 -29.94
C TYR A 278 22.74 10.24 -29.30
N GLN A 279 23.23 11.40 -29.74
CA GLN A 279 24.43 12.04 -29.17
C GLN A 279 24.12 13.03 -28.03
N LYS A 280 22.85 13.34 -27.81
CA LYS A 280 22.38 14.17 -26.69
C LYS A 280 21.92 13.29 -25.54
#